data_AF-A0A952RM33-F1
#
_entry.id   AF-A0A952RM33-F1
#
_cell.length_a   1.000
_cell.length_b   1.000
_cell.length_c   1.000
_cell.angle_alpha   90.00
_cell.angle_beta   90.00
_cell.angle_gamma   90.00
#
_symmetry.space_group_name_H-M   'P 1'
#
loop_
_entity.id
_entity.type
_entity.pdbx_description
1 polymer ?
#
loop_
_entity_poly.entity_id
_entity_poly.type
_entity_poly.pdbx_seq_one_letter_code
_entity_poly.pdbx_strand_id
1 'polypeptide(L)'
;MKSRPPPRAVEHVAIPDRDTWPDSMLALSDLIGPELTLKLTDACGGVDAHIPRKPTASASHPWAEVLGETAWSKVCAAFGGERFSLPRGTRTKLQKRRVYELHSEGVSNRQIAVQLRITARYVRLLLNRAGLRQPRGQHRARHVNESG
;
A
#
# COMPACT_ATOMS: atom_id res chain seq x y z
N MET A 1 -15.39 8.97 -29.27
CA MET A 1 -14.73 7.83 -28.60
C MET A 1 -14.15 8.28 -27.26
N LYS A 2 -14.47 7.63 -26.14
CA LYS A 2 -13.96 8.02 -24.81
C LYS A 2 -12.53 7.49 -24.67
N SER A 3 -11.54 8.36 -24.87
CA SER A 3 -10.13 8.03 -24.64
C SER A 3 -9.96 7.60 -23.17
N ARG A 4 -9.66 6.32 -22.98
CA ARG A 4 -9.19 5.77 -21.71
C ARG A 4 -7.85 6.46 -21.42
N PRO A 5 -7.73 7.27 -20.35
CA PRO A 5 -6.43 7.84 -20.02
C PRO A 5 -5.46 6.67 -19.72
N PRO A 6 -4.19 6.76 -20.14
CA PRO A 6 -3.21 5.71 -19.90
C PRO A 6 -3.09 5.44 -18.39
N PRO A 7 -2.82 4.19 -17.97
CA PRO A 7 -2.55 3.90 -16.56
C PRO A 7 -1.38 4.78 -16.13
N ARG A 8 -1.66 5.76 -15.26
CA ARG A 8 -0.62 6.66 -14.73
C ARG A 8 0.47 5.79 -14.10
N ALA A 9 1.69 6.03 -14.54
CA ALA A 9 2.90 5.47 -13.94
C ALA A 9 2.78 5.50 -12.41
N VAL A 10 3.03 4.34 -11.80
CA VAL A 10 3.00 4.14 -10.35
C VAL A 10 4.18 4.87 -9.73
N GLU A 11 4.09 6.20 -9.63
CA GLU A 11 5.07 7.03 -8.91
C GLU A 11 5.06 6.67 -7.42
N HIS A 12 6.26 6.66 -6.82
CA HIS A 12 6.56 6.18 -5.47
C HIS A 12 5.53 6.63 -4.43
N VAL A 13 4.68 5.68 -4.04
CA VAL A 13 3.69 5.83 -2.98
C VAL A 13 4.41 5.82 -1.64
N ALA A 14 4.14 6.82 -0.80
CA ALA A 14 4.59 6.81 0.59
C ALA A 14 4.18 5.48 1.24
N ILE A 15 5.14 4.77 1.81
CA ILE A 15 4.91 3.49 2.50
C ILE A 15 3.89 3.78 3.61
N PRO A 16 2.68 3.18 3.57
CA PRO A 16 1.71 3.36 4.64
C PRO A 16 2.30 2.87 5.94
N ASP A 17 1.93 3.53 7.04
CA ASP A 17 2.41 3.21 8.38
C ASP A 17 2.34 1.72 8.66
N ARG A 18 3.47 1.13 9.07
CA ARG A 18 3.65 -0.32 9.23
C ARG A 18 2.77 -0.85 10.35
N ASP A 19 2.44 -0.01 11.34
CA ASP A 19 1.61 -0.37 12.49
C ASP A 19 0.18 -0.76 12.11
N THR A 20 -0.24 -0.45 10.88
CA THR A 20 -1.57 -0.80 10.35
C THR A 20 -1.56 -2.05 9.47
N TRP A 21 -0.42 -2.69 9.28
CA TRP A 21 -0.27 -3.83 8.38
C TRP A 21 -0.73 -5.12 9.07
N PRO A 22 -1.34 -6.05 8.31
CA PRO A 22 -1.58 -7.40 8.81
C PRO A 22 -0.27 -8.11 9.20
N ASP A 23 -0.33 -9.01 10.18
CA ASP A 23 0.85 -9.75 10.68
C ASP A 23 1.62 -10.46 9.58
N SER A 24 0.93 -11.01 8.57
CA SER A 24 1.58 -11.62 7.40
C SER A 24 2.40 -10.62 6.59
N MET A 25 1.93 -9.38 6.42
CA MET A 25 2.71 -8.33 5.77
C MET A 25 3.85 -7.83 6.65
N LEU A 26 3.69 -7.78 7.97
CA LEU A 26 4.77 -7.41 8.88
C LEU A 26 5.92 -8.41 8.81
N ALA A 27 5.62 -9.70 8.90
CA ALA A 27 6.61 -10.78 8.82
C ALA A 27 7.39 -10.78 7.49
N LEU A 28 6.70 -10.52 6.36
CA LEU A 28 7.38 -10.34 5.08
C LEU A 28 8.20 -9.04 5.04
N SER A 29 7.66 -7.95 5.57
CA SER A 29 8.36 -6.67 5.60
C SER A 29 9.65 -6.72 6.40
N ASP A 30 9.71 -7.50 7.47
CA ASP A 30 10.94 -7.69 8.24
C ASP A 30 12.01 -8.49 7.47
N LEU A 31 11.57 -9.35 6.55
CA LEU A 31 12.47 -10.23 5.80
C LEU A 31 12.99 -9.60 4.50
N ILE A 32 12.09 -9.01 3.71
CA ILE A 32 12.38 -8.47 2.36
C ILE A 32 12.24 -6.96 2.28
N GLY A 33 11.81 -6.31 3.36
CA GLY A 33 11.57 -4.87 3.40
C GLY A 33 10.14 -4.48 2.99
N PRO A 34 9.70 -3.29 3.41
CA PRO A 34 8.33 -2.82 3.20
C PRO A 34 7.99 -2.57 1.73
N GLU A 35 8.92 -2.06 0.93
CA GLU A 35 8.66 -1.78 -0.49
C GLU A 35 8.42 -3.05 -1.31
N LEU A 36 9.27 -4.07 -1.11
CA LEU A 36 9.11 -5.36 -1.79
C LEU A 36 7.85 -6.08 -1.32
N THR A 37 7.52 -5.99 -0.02
CA THR A 37 6.27 -6.53 0.51
C THR A 37 5.04 -5.89 -0.12
N LEU A 38 5.03 -4.57 -0.30
CA LEU A 38 3.93 -3.88 -0.97
C LEU A 38 3.84 -4.25 -2.45
N LYS A 39 4.97 -4.33 -3.16
CA LYS A 39 5.00 -4.78 -4.56
C LYS A 39 4.45 -6.19 -4.71
N LEU A 40 4.85 -7.10 -3.82
CA LEU A 40 4.39 -8.48 -3.80
C LEU A 40 2.90 -8.58 -3.47
N THR A 41 2.43 -7.81 -2.50
CA THR A 41 1.02 -7.74 -2.09
C THR A 41 0.14 -7.20 -3.22
N ASP A 42 0.63 -6.23 -3.98
CA ASP A 42 -0.09 -5.66 -5.13
C ASP A 42 -0.11 -6.61 -6.33
N ALA A 43 1.01 -7.30 -6.60
CA ALA A 43 1.14 -8.19 -7.76
C ALA A 43 0.50 -9.57 -7.54
N CYS A 44 0.72 -10.17 -6.36
CA CYS A 44 0.38 -11.56 -6.06
C CYS A 44 -0.61 -11.71 -4.91
N GLY A 45 -1.05 -10.63 -4.26
CA GLY A 45 -2.02 -10.71 -3.18
C GLY A 45 -3.37 -11.25 -3.65
N GLY A 46 -4.16 -11.81 -2.72
CA GLY A 46 -5.50 -12.34 -2.93
C GLY A 46 -5.56 -13.84 -3.22
N VAL A 47 -4.42 -14.53 -3.20
CA VAL A 47 -4.33 -15.97 -3.40
C VAL A 47 -3.37 -16.53 -2.35
N ASP A 48 -3.69 -17.69 -1.80
CA ASP A 48 -2.77 -18.44 -0.95
C ASP A 48 -1.64 -19.00 -1.82
N ALA A 49 -0.42 -18.55 -1.59
CA ALA A 49 0.75 -19.07 -2.28
C ALA A 49 1.39 -20.18 -1.46
N HIS A 50 1.75 -21.27 -2.12
CA HIS A 50 2.57 -22.30 -1.49
C HIS A 50 4.04 -21.92 -1.64
N ILE A 51 4.73 -21.68 -0.53
CA ILE A 51 6.14 -21.35 -0.55
C ILE A 51 6.93 -22.66 -0.53
N PRO A 52 7.72 -22.98 -1.57
CA PRO A 52 8.50 -24.21 -1.59
C PRO A 52 9.67 -24.13 -0.60
N ARG A 53 10.04 -25.28 -0.01
CA ARG A 53 11.20 -25.38 0.91
C ARG A 53 12.55 -25.09 0.25
N LYS A 54 12.64 -25.31 -1.06
CA LYS A 54 13.80 -25.00 -1.87
C LYS A 54 13.42 -23.89 -2.83
N PRO A 55 14.28 -22.89 -3.06
CA PRO A 55 14.04 -21.90 -4.10
C PRO A 55 14.05 -22.63 -5.44
N THR A 56 12.88 -22.99 -5.94
CA THR A 56 12.71 -23.44 -7.31
C THR A 56 13.02 -22.25 -8.22
N ALA A 57 13.78 -22.50 -9.28
CA ALA A 57 14.25 -21.47 -10.21
C ALA A 57 13.14 -20.47 -10.55
N SER A 58 13.50 -19.17 -10.54
CA SER A 58 12.61 -18.01 -10.59
C SER A 58 11.54 -18.00 -11.69
N ALA A 59 11.61 -18.90 -12.67
CA ALA A 59 10.73 -18.98 -13.83
C ALA A 59 9.34 -19.61 -13.59
N SER A 60 9.09 -20.31 -12.47
CA SER A 60 7.77 -20.96 -12.24
C SER A 60 6.94 -20.38 -11.11
N HIS A 61 7.50 -19.57 -10.20
CA HIS A 61 6.76 -19.07 -9.05
C HIS A 61 6.47 -17.57 -9.18
N PRO A 62 5.20 -17.12 -9.14
CA PRO A 62 4.82 -15.70 -9.32
C PRO A 62 5.53 -14.74 -8.34
N TRP A 63 5.85 -15.21 -7.13
CA TRP A 63 6.56 -14.39 -6.14
C TRP A 63 8.05 -14.26 -6.45
N ALA A 64 8.66 -15.27 -7.08
CA ALA A 64 10.07 -15.24 -7.44
C ALA A 64 10.34 -14.22 -8.56
N GLU A 65 9.40 -14.08 -9.50
CA GLU A 65 9.44 -13.06 -10.55
C GLU A 65 9.41 -11.63 -9.97
N VAL A 66 8.61 -11.40 -8.93
CA VAL A 66 8.45 -10.07 -8.31
C VAL A 66 9.57 -9.73 -7.33
N LEU A 67 10.05 -10.70 -6.55
CA LEU A 67 11.07 -10.50 -5.51
C LEU A 67 12.50 -10.58 -6.06
N GLY A 68 12.70 -11.30 -7.15
CA GLY A 68 14.02 -11.70 -7.62
C GLY A 68 14.63 -12.80 -6.75
N GLU A 69 15.73 -13.38 -7.23
CA GLU A 69 16.34 -14.60 -6.68
C GLU A 69 16.78 -14.45 -5.22
N THR A 70 17.42 -13.33 -4.87
CA THR A 70 17.96 -13.09 -3.52
C THR A 70 16.87 -12.99 -2.46
N ALA A 71 15.81 -12.23 -2.72
CA ALA A 71 14.71 -12.07 -1.78
C ALA A 71 13.83 -13.33 -1.75
N TRP A 72 13.67 -14.02 -2.90
CA TRP A 72 12.95 -15.29 -2.95
C TRP A 72 13.63 -16.40 -2.14
N SER A 73 14.97 -16.48 -2.19
CA SER A 73 15.74 -17.43 -1.39
C SER A 73 15.55 -17.22 0.12
N LYS A 74 15.53 -15.96 0.57
CA LYS A 74 15.22 -15.61 1.97
C LYS A 74 13.81 -16.03 2.37
N VAL A 75 12.82 -15.76 1.53
CA VAL A 75 11.41 -16.15 1.77
C VAL A 75 11.27 -17.67 1.85
N CYS A 76 11.89 -18.43 0.94
CA CYS A 76 11.91 -19.89 0.99
C CYS A 76 12.60 -20.43 2.25
N ALA A 77 13.68 -19.78 2.72
CA ALA A 77 14.37 -20.18 3.94
C ALA A 77 13.53 -19.94 5.21
N ALA A 78 12.76 -18.85 5.24
CA ALA A 78 11.96 -18.46 6.41
C ALA A 78 10.59 -19.17 6.46
N PHE A 79 9.90 -19.29 5.32
CA PHE A 79 8.51 -19.77 5.24
C PHE A 79 8.36 -21.04 4.39
N GLY A 80 9.47 -21.72 4.09
CA GLY A 80 9.50 -22.88 3.21
C GLY A 80 8.64 -24.03 3.70
N GLY A 81 7.71 -24.47 2.85
CA GLY A 81 6.79 -25.57 3.13
C GLY A 81 5.44 -25.14 3.68
N GLU A 82 5.22 -23.83 3.89
CA GLU A 82 3.96 -23.29 4.40
C GLU A 82 3.09 -22.71 3.26
N ARG A 83 1.79 -22.56 3.57
CA ARG A 83 0.87 -21.78 2.75
C ARG A 83 0.80 -20.38 3.32
N PHE A 84 1.13 -19.39 2.50
CA PHE A 84 1.17 -18.02 2.91
C PHE A 84 0.05 -17.25 2.23
N SER A 85 -0.87 -16.71 3.03
CA SER A 85 -1.98 -15.90 2.55
C SER A 85 -1.57 -14.43 2.45
N LEU A 86 -1.41 -13.93 1.23
CA LEU A 86 -1.15 -12.51 0.99
C LEU A 86 -2.48 -11.77 0.76
N PRO A 87 -2.80 -10.72 1.53
CA PRO A 87 -4.03 -9.97 1.32
C PRO A 87 -3.97 -9.10 0.05
N ARG A 88 -5.01 -9.10 -0.81
CA ARG A 88 -5.05 -8.22 -2.01
C ARG A 88 -5.44 -6.80 -1.66
N GLY A 89 -4.76 -5.85 -2.32
CA GLY A 89 -5.17 -4.44 -2.32
C GLY A 89 -5.00 -3.76 -0.97
N THR A 90 -4.20 -4.33 -0.07
CA THR A 90 -3.94 -3.80 1.28
C THR A 90 -3.37 -2.42 1.21
N ARG A 91 -2.41 -2.15 0.30
CA ARG A 91 -1.89 -0.79 0.08
C ARG A 91 -3.01 0.21 -0.25
N THR A 92 -3.92 -0.17 -1.14
CA THR A 92 -5.07 0.68 -1.51
C THR A 92 -6.07 0.83 -0.37
N LYS A 93 -6.33 -0.24 0.41
CA LYS A 93 -7.23 -0.20 1.58
C LYS A 93 -6.66 0.67 2.70
N LEU A 94 -5.38 0.50 3.04
CA LEU A 94 -4.67 1.30 4.04
C LEU A 94 -4.60 2.77 3.62
N GLN A 95 -4.28 3.05 2.36
CA GLN A 95 -4.25 4.42 1.85
C GLN A 95 -5.65 5.07 1.89
N LYS A 96 -6.72 4.34 1.56
CA LYS A 96 -8.10 4.81 1.70
C LYS A 96 -8.46 5.10 3.14
N ARG A 97 -8.15 4.17 4.05
CA ARG A 97 -8.39 4.32 5.49
C ARG A 97 -7.71 5.57 6.02
N ARG A 98 -6.43 5.79 5.68
CA ARG A 98 -5.69 6.98 6.12
C ARG A 98 -6.25 8.29 5.57
N VAL A 99 -6.77 8.29 4.33
CA VAL A 99 -7.51 9.44 3.78
C VAL A 99 -8.76 9.74 4.61
N TYR A 100 -9.50 8.72 5.06
CA TYR A 100 -10.70 8.91 5.88
C TYR A 100 -10.40 9.37 7.29
N GLU A 101 -9.36 8.82 7.93
CA GLU A 101 -8.89 9.25 9.25
C GLU A 101 -8.49 10.73 9.26
N LEU A 102 -7.55 11.13 8.39
CA LEU A 102 -7.11 12.53 8.30
C LEU A 102 -8.27 13.47 7.93
N HIS A 103 -9.22 13.01 7.11
CA HIS A 103 -10.42 13.79 6.81
C HIS A 103 -11.31 13.96 8.05
N SER A 104 -11.47 12.91 8.87
CA SER A 104 -12.23 12.99 10.13
C SER A 104 -11.54 13.87 11.18
N GLU A 105 -10.21 13.96 11.15
CA GLU A 105 -9.40 14.90 11.94
C GLU A 105 -9.49 16.36 11.45
N GLY A 106 -10.22 16.62 10.35
CA GLY A 106 -10.41 17.96 9.80
C GLY A 106 -9.27 18.45 8.90
N VAL A 107 -8.33 17.59 8.53
CA VAL A 107 -7.21 17.94 7.65
C VAL A 107 -7.74 18.27 6.24
N SER A 108 -7.20 19.33 5.62
CA SER A 108 -7.64 19.73 4.28
C SER A 108 -7.31 18.66 3.23
N ASN A 109 -8.15 18.52 2.20
CA ASN A 109 -7.87 17.63 1.07
C ASN A 109 -6.48 17.87 0.43
N ARG A 110 -6.01 19.12 0.46
CA ARG A 110 -4.68 19.50 -0.06
C ARG A 110 -3.56 18.99 0.86
N GLN A 111 -3.71 19.14 2.18
CA GLN A 111 -2.74 18.63 3.15
C GLN A 111 -2.69 17.10 3.14
N ILE A 112 -3.84 16.42 3.09
CA ILE A 112 -3.93 14.96 2.95
C ILE A 112 -3.17 14.49 1.71
N ALA A 113 -3.38 15.17 0.57
CA ALA A 113 -2.69 14.86 -0.68
C ALA A 113 -1.16 14.97 -0.56
N VAL A 114 -0.66 16.00 0.11
CA VAL A 114 0.78 16.20 0.35
C VAL A 114 1.32 15.14 1.32
N GLN A 115 0.68 14.94 2.47
CA GLN A 115 1.10 13.97 3.48
C GLN A 115 1.17 12.55 2.94
N LEU A 116 0.16 12.14 2.17
CA LEU A 116 0.06 10.78 1.63
C LEU A 116 0.68 10.63 0.24
N ARG A 117 1.29 11.70 -0.30
CA ARG A 117 1.88 11.76 -1.66
C ARG A 117 0.95 11.23 -2.75
N ILE A 118 -0.32 11.64 -2.70
CA ILE A 118 -1.33 11.30 -3.70
C ILE A 118 -1.95 12.56 -4.29
N THR A 119 -2.57 12.44 -5.46
CA THR A 119 -3.20 13.62 -6.07
C THR A 119 -4.44 14.06 -5.29
N ALA A 120 -4.65 15.37 -5.16
CA ALA A 120 -5.88 15.92 -4.58
C ALA A 120 -7.16 15.47 -5.32
N ARG A 121 -7.04 15.15 -6.62
CA ARG A 121 -8.12 14.51 -7.40
C ARG A 121 -8.49 13.14 -6.83
N TYR A 122 -7.50 12.33 -6.46
CA TYR A 122 -7.71 11.00 -5.91
C TYR A 122 -8.33 11.08 -4.51
N VAL A 123 -7.85 11.99 -3.66
CA VAL A 123 -8.47 12.27 -2.34
C VAL A 123 -9.97 12.60 -2.49
N ARG A 124 -10.31 13.55 -3.37
CA ARG A 124 -11.72 13.91 -3.65
C ARG A 124 -12.54 12.72 -4.16
N LEU A 125 -11.98 11.89 -5.04
CA LEU A 125 -12.66 10.70 -5.55
C LEU A 125 -13.00 9.72 -4.42
N LEU A 126 -12.05 9.47 -3.51
CA LEU A 126 -12.23 8.54 -2.39
C LEU A 126 -13.29 9.04 -1.40
N LEU A 127 -13.26 10.34 -1.07
CA LEU A 127 -14.21 10.97 -0.17
C LEU A 127 -15.62 11.04 -0.76
N ASN A 128 -15.74 11.40 -2.05
CA ASN A 128 -17.03 11.40 -2.75
C ASN A 128 -17.65 10.00 -2.81
N ARG A 129 -16.84 8.95 -3.04
CA ARG A 129 -17.32 7.56 -3.03
C ARG A 129 -17.81 7.11 -1.65
N ALA A 130 -17.26 7.68 -0.58
CA ALA A 130 -17.65 7.38 0.79
C ALA A 130 -18.79 8.28 1.31
N GLY A 131 -19.29 9.23 0.51
CA GLY A 131 -20.27 10.23 0.96
C GLY A 131 -19.70 11.28 1.93
N LEU A 132 -18.39 11.25 2.21
CA LEU A 132 -17.69 12.13 3.16
C LEU A 132 -17.29 13.44 2.49
N ARG A 133 -18.27 14.25 2.07
CA ARG A 133 -17.98 15.58 1.52
C ARG A 133 -17.56 16.52 2.64
N GLN A 134 -16.45 17.25 2.45
CA GLN A 134 -16.12 18.34 3.36
C GLN A 134 -17.26 19.38 3.34
N PRO A 135 -17.82 19.75 4.51
CA PRO A 135 -18.75 20.86 4.59
C PRO A 135 -18.05 22.12 4.09
N ARG A 136 -18.68 22.83 3.16
CA ARG A 136 -18.17 24.11 2.66
C ARG A 136 -18.16 25.09 3.82
N GLY A 137 -16.99 25.40 4.37
CA GLY A 137 -16.85 26.52 5.32
C GLY A 137 -15.83 26.40 6.45
N GLN A 138 -15.11 25.29 6.64
CA GLN A 138 -14.25 25.12 7.82
C GLN A 138 -12.76 25.02 7.45
N HIS A 139 -12.15 26.13 7.03
CA HIS A 139 -10.69 26.24 6.98
C HIS A 139 -10.19 27.56 7.57
N ARG A 140 -10.24 27.62 8.91
CA ARG A 140 -9.29 28.38 9.71
C ARG A 140 -8.82 27.49 10.86
N ALA A 141 -7.51 27.53 11.12
CA ALA A 141 -6.76 26.84 12.17
C ALA A 141 -6.32 25.40 11.80
N ARG A 142 -5.07 24.95 11.97
CA ARG A 142 -3.92 25.48 12.73
C ARG A 142 -2.62 25.26 11.94
N HIS A 143 -1.85 26.32 11.72
CA HIS A 143 -0.40 26.20 11.56
C HIS A 143 0.13 25.82 12.94
N VAL A 144 0.53 24.56 13.13
CA VAL A 144 1.41 24.22 14.26
C VAL A 144 2.82 24.40 13.72
N ASN A 145 3.46 25.47 14.18
CA ASN A 145 4.84 25.80 13.93
C ASN A 145 5.65 25.05 14.99
N GLU A 146 6.26 23.91 14.64
CA GLU A 146 7.23 23.25 15.52
C GLU A 146 8.64 23.70 15.09
N SER A 147 9.06 24.83 15.65
CA SER A 147 10.46 25.20 15.81
C SER A 147 10.80 24.97 17.28
N GLY A 148 11.76 24.09 17.53
CA GLY A 148 12.33 23.78 18.84
C GLY A 148 13.60 22.97 18.63
#